data_AF-A0A432S719-F1
#
_entry.id   AF-A0A432S719-F1
#
_cell.length_a   1.000
_cell.length_b   1.000
_cell.length_c   1.000
_cell.angle_alpha   90.00
_cell.angle_beta   90.00
_cell.angle_gamma   90.00
#
_symmetry.space_group_name_H-M   'P 1'
#
loop_
_entity.id
_entity.type
_entity.pdbx_description
1 polymer ?
#
loop_
_entity_poly.entity_id
_entity_poly.type
_entity_poly.pdbx_seq_one_letter_code
_entity_poly.pdbx_strand_id
1 'polypeptide(L)'
;MIKVGGQIPYFEFLEGIRGKNLYDLKQKYHMVIYKAKEDLLEEKEDEFKKANIKLIDYIQLTTKDFLDRVGLSNKDEFIIIADRFGVVQYISDKIPSFEEIMNIIFFAENEGCCSL
;
A
#
# COMPACT_ATOMS: atom_id res chain seq x y z
N MET A 1 6.09 -6.91 -13.67
CA MET A 1 6.88 -6.47 -12.50
C MET A 1 6.80 -4.97 -12.40
N ILE A 2 6.24 -4.48 -11.30
CA ILE A 2 6.11 -3.06 -11.02
C ILE A 2 7.36 -2.54 -10.34
N LYS A 3 7.64 -1.26 -10.55
CA LYS A 3 8.77 -0.55 -9.96
C LYS A 3 8.25 0.70 -9.27
N VAL A 4 9.07 1.25 -8.37
CA VAL A 4 8.86 2.60 -7.84
C VAL A 4 8.68 3.59 -9.00
N GLY A 5 7.73 4.50 -8.88
CA GLY A 5 7.27 5.42 -9.93
C GLY A 5 6.23 4.83 -10.90
N GLY A 6 6.00 3.52 -10.87
CA GLY A 6 4.98 2.86 -11.69
C GLY A 6 3.56 2.96 -11.10
N GLN A 7 2.55 2.74 -11.94
CA GLN A 7 1.17 2.62 -11.46
C GLN A 7 0.94 1.25 -10.81
N ILE A 8 0.34 1.23 -9.62
CA ILE A 8 -0.13 0.00 -8.97
C ILE A 8 -1.17 -0.69 -9.87
N PRO A 9 -1.16 -2.04 -10.00
CA PRO A 9 -2.16 -2.71 -10.81
C PRO A 9 -3.52 -2.53 -10.19
N TYR A 10 -4.56 -2.65 -11.01
CA TYR A 10 -5.90 -2.80 -10.51
C TYR A 10 -5.98 -3.96 -9.50
N PHE A 11 -6.70 -3.72 -8.40
CA PHE A 11 -7.01 -4.72 -7.40
C PHE A 11 -8.38 -4.47 -6.76
N GLU A 12 -8.93 -5.54 -6.21
CA GLU A 12 -10.13 -5.62 -5.39
C GLU A 12 -9.77 -6.21 -4.03
N PHE A 13 -10.47 -5.78 -2.99
CA PHE A 13 -10.27 -6.25 -1.63
C PHE A 13 -11.57 -6.21 -0.81
N LEU A 14 -11.61 -6.96 0.28
CA LEU A 14 -12.71 -6.97 1.23
C LEU A 14 -12.47 -5.97 2.36
N GLU A 15 -13.46 -5.09 2.60
CA GLU A 15 -13.50 -4.24 3.78
C GLU A 15 -14.75 -4.58 4.59
N GLY A 16 -14.58 -5.43 5.62
CA GLY A 16 -15.69 -6.10 6.28
C GLY A 16 -16.45 -6.99 5.30
N ILE A 17 -17.77 -6.76 5.14
CA ILE A 17 -18.63 -7.52 4.21
C ILE A 17 -18.72 -6.90 2.81
N ARG A 18 -18.11 -5.73 2.58
CA ARG A 18 -18.24 -4.99 1.32
C ARG A 18 -16.97 -5.17 0.48
N GLY A 19 -17.15 -5.51 -0.79
CA GLY A 19 -16.08 -5.45 -1.78
C GLY A 19 -15.76 -3.99 -2.13
N LYS A 20 -14.48 -3.66 -2.15
CA LYS A 20 -13.94 -2.38 -2.62
C LYS A 20 -12.85 -2.63 -3.65
N ASN A 21 -12.51 -1.60 -4.41
CA ASN A 21 -11.45 -1.68 -5.41
C ASN A 21 -10.53 -0.45 -5.38
N LEU A 22 -9.45 -0.50 -6.17
CA LEU A 22 -8.49 0.58 -6.32
C LEU A 22 -9.15 1.96 -6.60
N TYR A 23 -10.20 2.02 -7.41
CA TYR A 23 -10.86 3.29 -7.76
C TYR A 23 -11.62 3.90 -6.58
N ASP A 24 -12.10 3.08 -5.63
CA ASP A 24 -12.73 3.58 -4.41
C ASP A 24 -11.73 4.33 -3.52
N LEU A 25 -10.44 3.96 -3.63
CA LEU A 25 -9.32 4.48 -2.84
C LEU A 25 -8.59 5.67 -3.51
N LYS A 26 -8.43 5.63 -4.83
CA LYS A 26 -7.72 6.68 -5.57
C LYS A 26 -8.28 8.07 -5.26
N GLN A 27 -7.39 9.04 -5.24
CA GLN A 27 -7.59 10.45 -4.89
C GLN A 27 -8.02 10.72 -3.44
N LYS A 28 -8.31 9.67 -2.64
CA LYS A 28 -8.72 9.81 -1.25
C LYS A 28 -7.65 9.37 -0.26
N TYR A 29 -6.99 8.25 -0.54
CA TYR A 29 -6.06 7.62 0.41
C TYR A 29 -4.73 7.28 -0.24
N HIS A 30 -3.63 7.50 0.48
CA HIS A 30 -2.42 6.71 0.24
C HIS A 30 -2.70 5.25 0.61
N MET A 31 -2.00 4.31 -0.02
CA MET A 31 -2.26 2.89 0.15
C MET A 31 -1.01 2.19 0.67
N VAL A 32 -1.19 1.40 1.72
CA VAL A 32 -0.18 0.48 2.24
C VAL A 32 -0.74 -0.92 2.12
N ILE A 33 -0.20 -1.70 1.19
CA ILE A 33 -0.56 -3.10 0.99
C ILE A 33 0.56 -3.95 1.53
N TYR A 34 0.29 -4.84 2.47
CA TYR A 34 1.34 -5.64 3.10
C TYR A 34 0.91 -7.08 3.30
N LYS A 35 1.92 -7.95 3.43
CA LYS A 35 1.79 -9.32 3.91
C LYS A 35 2.90 -9.51 4.93
N ALA A 36 2.56 -9.79 6.18
CA ALA A 36 3.50 -10.00 7.27
C ALA A 36 3.19 -11.33 7.97
N LYS A 37 4.16 -11.90 8.69
CA LYS A 37 3.90 -13.08 9.56
C LYS A 37 3.21 -12.70 10.87
N GLU A 38 3.40 -11.46 11.30
CA GLU A 38 2.84 -10.90 12.53
C GLU A 38 2.03 -9.65 12.17
N ASP A 39 0.87 -9.46 12.81
CA ASP A 39 -0.09 -8.39 12.52
C ASP A 39 0.33 -7.03 13.13
N LEU A 40 1.62 -6.71 13.07
CA LEU A 40 2.23 -5.54 13.71
C LEU A 40 1.63 -4.20 13.25
N LEU A 41 1.10 -4.13 12.03
CA LEU A 41 0.53 -2.89 11.48
C LEU A 41 -0.97 -2.74 11.78
N GLU A 42 -1.70 -3.83 12.06
CA GLU A 42 -3.15 -3.76 12.32
C GLU A 42 -3.46 -2.96 13.59
N GLU A 43 -2.61 -3.08 14.62
CA GLU A 43 -2.73 -2.30 15.86
C GLU A 43 -2.66 -0.77 15.63
N LYS A 44 -2.14 -0.36 14.46
CA LYS A 44 -1.98 1.05 14.06
C LYS A 44 -3.00 1.50 13.01
N GLU A 45 -4.02 0.69 12.69
CA GLU A 45 -4.99 1.01 11.64
C GLU A 45 -5.68 2.38 11.86
N ASP A 46 -6.05 2.67 13.11
CA ASP A 46 -6.68 3.95 13.47
C ASP A 46 -5.73 5.15 13.26
N GLU A 47 -4.43 4.97 13.46
CA GLU A 47 -3.43 6.00 13.22
C GLU A 47 -3.22 6.24 11.72
N PHE A 48 -3.11 5.16 10.93
CA PHE A 48 -3.06 5.25 9.46
C PHE A 48 -4.29 5.95 8.89
N LYS A 49 -5.48 5.61 9.38
CA LYS A 49 -6.73 6.22 8.95
C LYS A 49 -6.78 7.73 9.22
N LYS A 50 -6.31 8.17 10.39
CA LYS A 50 -6.20 9.61 10.72
C LYS A 50 -5.26 10.35 9.78
N ALA A 51 -4.25 9.67 9.25
CA ALA A 51 -3.31 10.20 8.26
C ALA A 51 -3.79 10.08 6.80
N ASN A 52 -5.05 9.72 6.54
CA ASN A 52 -5.57 9.42 5.20
C ASN A 52 -4.77 8.32 4.48
N ILE A 53 -4.32 7.32 5.22
CA ILE A 53 -3.66 6.13 4.69
C ILE A 53 -4.62 4.96 4.84
N LYS A 54 -4.87 4.23 3.75
CA LYS A 54 -5.58 2.97 3.77
C LYS A 54 -4.56 1.83 3.90
N LEU A 55 -4.59 1.19 5.07
CA LEU A 55 -3.89 -0.08 5.30
C LEU A 55 -4.73 -1.23 4.73
N ILE A 56 -4.08 -2.15 4.01
CA ILE A 56 -4.70 -3.31 3.35
C ILE A 56 -3.80 -4.52 3.60
N ASP A 57 -4.30 -5.49 4.37
CA ASP A 57 -3.65 -6.79 4.44
C ASP A 57 -3.89 -7.52 3.11
N TYR A 58 -2.82 -8.10 2.56
CA TYR A 58 -2.88 -8.93 1.37
C TYR A 58 -3.93 -10.03 1.45
N ILE A 59 -4.22 -10.61 2.62
CA ILE A 59 -5.27 -11.63 2.76
C ILE A 59 -6.66 -11.12 2.37
N GLN A 60 -6.87 -9.80 2.44
CA GLN A 60 -8.13 -9.16 2.05
C GLN A 60 -8.24 -8.98 0.54
N LEU A 61 -7.14 -9.07 -0.23
CA LEU A 61 -7.18 -8.96 -1.68
C LEU A 61 -7.88 -10.17 -2.31
N THR A 62 -8.83 -9.89 -3.19
CA THR A 62 -9.56 -10.92 -3.96
C THR A 62 -8.98 -11.11 -5.36
N THR A 63 -8.13 -10.19 -5.81
CA THR A 63 -7.48 -10.23 -7.13
C THR A 63 -6.32 -11.23 -7.14
N LYS A 64 -6.50 -12.36 -7.82
CA LYS A 64 -5.59 -13.51 -7.76
C LYS A 64 -4.21 -13.29 -8.39
N ASP A 65 -4.12 -12.46 -9.44
CA ASP A 65 -2.88 -12.25 -10.19
C ASP A 65 -2.10 -11.00 -9.76
N PHE A 66 -2.47 -10.40 -8.62
CA PHE A 66 -1.85 -9.18 -8.12
C PHE A 66 -0.35 -9.35 -7.88
N LEU A 67 0.06 -10.41 -7.17
CA LEU A 67 1.48 -10.68 -6.84
C LEU A 67 2.35 -10.90 -8.07
N ASP A 68 1.81 -11.57 -9.09
CA ASP A 68 2.52 -11.81 -10.35
C ASP A 68 2.76 -10.51 -11.11
N ARG A 69 1.77 -9.61 -11.12
CA ARG A 69 1.87 -8.30 -11.78
C ARG A 69 2.93 -7.42 -11.10
N VAL A 70 2.99 -7.45 -9.77
CA VAL A 70 3.99 -6.68 -9.01
C VAL A 70 5.37 -7.35 -8.95
N GLY A 71 5.45 -8.67 -9.13
CA GLY A 71 6.69 -9.45 -9.10
C GLY A 71 7.09 -9.90 -7.69
N LEU A 72 6.11 -10.18 -6.82
CA LEU A 72 6.30 -10.58 -5.41
C LEU A 72 5.76 -11.98 -5.12
N SER A 73 5.47 -12.79 -6.15
CA SER A 73 4.82 -14.10 -6.03
C SER A 73 5.58 -15.11 -5.16
N ASN A 74 6.90 -14.96 -5.04
CA ASN A 74 7.78 -15.82 -4.26
C ASN A 74 8.16 -15.23 -2.89
N LYS A 75 7.50 -14.15 -2.46
CA LYS A 75 7.80 -13.47 -1.20
C LYS A 75 6.82 -13.88 -0.12
N ASP A 76 7.38 -14.33 1.00
CA ASP A 76 6.60 -14.66 2.20
C ASP A 76 6.03 -13.40 2.83
N GLU A 77 6.84 -12.33 2.87
CA GLU A 77 6.52 -11.04 3.45
C GLU A 77 6.83 -9.93 2.45
N PHE A 78 5.99 -8.91 2.40
CA PHE A 78 6.22 -7.74 1.56
C PHE A 78 5.39 -6.54 2.02
N ILE A 79 5.81 -5.36 1.57
CA ILE A 79 5.03 -4.13 1.63
C ILE A 79 5.11 -3.39 0.30
N ILE A 80 4.00 -2.76 -0.08
CA ILE A 80 3.87 -1.83 -1.19
C ILE A 80 3.23 -0.58 -0.62
N ILE A 81 3.90 0.56 -0.81
CA ILE A 81 3.35 1.87 -0.48
C ILE A 81 3.11 2.59 -1.80
N ALA A 82 1.87 3.00 -2.02
CA ALA A 82 1.46 3.78 -3.17
C ALA A 82 0.78 5.07 -2.74
N ASP A 83 1.00 6.14 -3.48
CA ASP A 83 0.35 7.41 -3.19
C ASP A 83 -1.15 7.37 -3.53
N ARG A 84 -1.85 8.46 -3.20
CA ARG A 84 -3.27 8.63 -3.54
C ARG A 84 -3.61 8.54 -5.03
N PHE A 85 -2.65 8.72 -5.93
CA PHE A 85 -2.86 8.56 -7.37
C PHE A 85 -2.60 7.13 -7.86
N GLY A 86 -2.13 6.26 -6.97
CA GLY A 86 -1.74 4.89 -7.25
C GLY A 86 -0.33 4.78 -7.84
N VAL A 87 0.51 5.80 -7.70
CA VAL A 87 1.93 5.70 -8.04
C VAL A 87 2.65 5.01 -6.90
N VAL A 88 3.38 3.94 -7.18
CA VAL A 88 4.14 3.19 -6.19
C VAL A 88 5.34 4.01 -5.75
N GLN A 89 5.41 4.31 -4.45
CA GLN A 89 6.48 5.07 -3.81
C GLN A 89 7.53 4.14 -3.19
N TYR A 90 7.13 2.95 -2.75
CA TYR A 90 8.03 2.01 -2.09
C TYR A 90 7.58 0.55 -2.27
N ILE A 91 8.55 -0.35 -2.39
CA ILE A 91 8.37 -1.81 -2.44
C ILE A 91 9.50 -2.45 -1.65
N SER A 92 9.19 -3.39 -0.76
CA SER A 92 10.20 -4.12 0.01
C SER A 92 9.70 -5.51 0.41
N ASP A 93 10.62 -6.43 0.65
CA ASP A 93 10.38 -7.74 1.27
C ASP A 93 10.61 -7.75 2.80
N LYS A 94 10.85 -6.57 3.38
CA LYS A 94 10.89 -6.33 4.83
C LYS A 94 9.81 -5.31 5.18
N ILE A 95 9.07 -5.58 6.25
CA ILE A 95 8.03 -4.69 6.77
C ILE A 95 8.69 -3.59 7.62
N PRO A 96 8.65 -2.31 7.21
CA PRO A 96 9.17 -1.20 7.99
C PRO A 96 8.30 -0.93 9.21
N SER A 97 8.84 -0.19 10.19
CA SER A 97 8.05 0.29 11.32
C SER A 97 6.98 1.27 10.87
N PHE A 98 6.00 1.52 11.74
CA PHE A 98 4.99 2.56 11.52
C PHE A 98 5.64 3.92 11.21
N GLU A 99 6.64 4.33 12.00
CA GLU A 99 7.34 5.60 11.81
C GLU A 99 8.07 5.66 10.46
N GLU A 100 8.67 4.55 10.03
CA GLU A 100 9.33 4.47 8.72
C GLU A 100 8.32 4.60 7.57
N ILE A 101 7.16 3.93 7.66
CA ILE A 101 6.08 4.03 6.67
C ILE A 101 5.58 5.48 6.57
N MET A 102 5.34 6.13 7.72
CA MET A 102 4.89 7.51 7.78
C MET A 102 5.91 8.47 7.15
N ASN A 103 7.20 8.25 7.41
CA ASN A 103 8.28 9.04 6.80
C ASN A 103 8.32 8.87 5.29
N ILE A 104 8.21 7.64 4.77
CA ILE A 104 8.18 7.37 3.32
C ILE A 104 7.06 8.16 2.63
N ILE A 105 5.86 8.12 3.22
CA ILE A 105 4.68 8.83 2.68
C ILE A 105 4.90 10.35 2.74
N PHE A 106 5.39 10.87 3.87
CA PHE A 106 5.69 12.29 4.02
C PHE A 106 6.73 12.78 3.00
N PHE A 107 7.81 12.02 2.76
CA PHE A 107 8.80 12.37 1.74
C PHE A 107 8.19 12.39 0.34
N ALA A 108 7.36 11.41 -0.02
CA ALA A 108 6.69 11.36 -1.32
C ALA A 108 5.77 12.58 -1.57
N GLU A 109 5.13 13.11 -0.52
CA GLU A 109 4.31 14.33 -0.63
C GLU A 109 5.14 15.60 -0.78
N ASN A 110 6.27 15.70 -0.08
CA ASN A 110 7.06 16.94 -0.01
C ASN A 110 8.10 17.07 -1.13
N GLU A 111 8.73 15.98 -1.59
CA GLU A 111 9.68 16.05 -2.71
C GLU A 111 8.99 16.33 -4.05
N GLY A 112 7.68 16.03 -4.17
CA GLY A 112 6.86 16.48 -5.29
C GLY A 112 6.69 18.00 -5.38
N CYS A 113 7.05 18.76 -4.32
CA CYS A 113 6.89 20.21 -4.25
C CYS A 113 8.14 21.00 -4.72
N CYS A 114 9.32 20.38 -4.77
CA CYS A 114 10.56 21.04 -5.21
C CYS A 114 10.85 20.90 -6.72
N SER A 115 9.87 20.47 -7.51
CA SER A 115 10.00 20.31 -8.98
C SER A 115 9.08 21.23 -9.79
N LEU A 116 8.70 22.41 -9.26
CA LEU A 116 7.98 23.46 -9.97
C LEU A 116 8.78 24.77 -10.03
#